data_AF-A0A0B7FIE5-F1
#
_entry.id   AF-A0A0B7FIE5-F1
#
_cell.length_a   1.000
_cell.length_b   1.000
_cell.length_c   1.000
_cell.angle_alpha   90.00
_cell.angle_beta   90.00
_cell.angle_gamma   90.00
#
_symmetry.space_group_name_H-M   'P 1'
#
loop_
_entity.id
_entity.type
_entity.pdbx_description
1 polymer ?
#
loop_
_entity_poly.entity_id
_entity_poly.type
_entity_poly.pdbx_seq_one_letter_code
_entity_poly.pdbx_strand_id
1 'polypeptide(L)'
;MGIIKSRQKTPARPEARVYSIILMDEGFPLWRIKRLDHLLRVIRDGLVGLAAITEKGKVHRDISEGNILWNSPRNSVPVESSERGSDQEDDSVLDLETPIVHDHIPKPDEVEESANSDWLDVQNRVIEASTYQQYVQERYKTTNCIGRLYDLEFMVEQNRPDEETRCTERTGTAAFISAQILLATKRKPVRHTFLHDLESFFWVLVWAVANHMGPDKGLNPVAQHIIGWMCCSNETELGLWKRGYILVPKVPYDDIKGLDNGWSAAKSVVRDFAVFLRDAIYEQEGAAYSDSEDEGSQAKTECEIRRPWDEIKSVIDIFDKHIFKLQNSGRA
;
A
#
# COMPACT_ATOMS: atom_id res chain seq x y z
N MET A 1 -7.72 15.08 -62.09
CA MET A 1 -6.32 14.66 -61.86
C MET A 1 -5.69 15.69 -60.93
N GLY A 2 -5.26 15.46 -59.70
CA GLY A 2 -5.17 14.30 -58.81
C GLY A 2 -4.46 14.86 -57.57
N ILE A 3 -5.19 15.09 -56.47
CA ILE A 3 -4.61 15.65 -55.23
C ILE A 3 -4.05 14.48 -54.42
N ILE A 4 -2.73 14.46 -54.28
CA ILE A 4 -1.98 13.53 -53.44
C ILE A 4 -2.38 13.80 -51.98
N LYS A 5 -3.18 12.89 -51.39
CA LYS A 5 -3.39 12.87 -49.94
C LYS A 5 -2.11 12.38 -49.28
N SER A 6 -1.48 13.24 -48.48
CA SER A 6 -0.36 12.85 -47.63
C SER A 6 -0.83 11.75 -46.67
N ARG A 7 -0.14 10.61 -46.70
CA ARG A 7 -0.23 9.59 -45.65
C ARG A 7 0.30 10.24 -44.37
N GLN A 8 -0.58 10.61 -43.45
CA GLN A 8 -0.18 10.86 -42.07
C GLN A 8 0.46 9.57 -41.55
N LYS A 9 1.75 9.65 -41.20
CA LYS A 9 2.43 8.61 -40.43
C LYS A 9 1.65 8.44 -39.13
N THR A 10 1.23 7.22 -38.86
CA THR A 10 0.78 6.81 -37.52
C THR A 10 1.82 7.27 -36.50
N PRO A 11 1.43 7.90 -35.38
CA PRO A 11 2.38 8.26 -34.35
C PRO A 11 3.07 6.97 -33.87
N ALA A 12 4.40 7.02 -33.79
CA ALA A 12 5.20 5.93 -33.25
C ALA A 12 4.65 5.54 -31.86
N ARG A 13 4.55 4.22 -31.61
CA ARG A 13 4.09 3.69 -30.31
C ARG A 13 5.03 4.22 -29.21
N PRO A 14 4.54 4.80 -28.10
CA PRO A 14 5.36 5.68 -27.27
C PRO A 14 6.35 4.91 -26.39
N GLU A 15 7.45 5.58 -26.11
CA GLU A 15 8.60 5.25 -25.23
C GLU A 15 8.22 4.72 -23.83
N ALA A 16 6.96 4.88 -23.40
CA ALA A 16 6.39 4.33 -22.18
C ALA A 16 6.54 2.80 -22.05
N ARG A 17 6.57 2.06 -23.17
CA ARG A 17 6.84 0.60 -23.15
C ARG A 17 8.26 0.27 -22.71
N VAL A 18 9.24 1.14 -22.99
CA VAL A 18 10.66 0.88 -22.70
C VAL A 18 10.96 1.11 -21.22
N TYR A 19 10.43 2.17 -20.60
CA TYR A 19 10.51 2.36 -19.14
C TYR A 19 9.77 1.26 -18.37
N SER A 20 8.65 0.77 -18.93
CA SER A 20 7.93 -0.37 -18.38
C SER A 20 8.72 -1.67 -18.40
N ILE A 21 9.72 -1.84 -19.27
CA ILE A 21 10.55 -3.06 -19.41
C ILE A 21 11.73 -3.05 -18.41
N ILE A 22 12.30 -1.89 -18.11
CA ILE A 22 13.43 -1.77 -17.17
C ILE A 22 12.99 -2.03 -15.72
N LEU A 23 11.71 -1.77 -15.39
CA LEU A 23 11.08 -2.11 -14.11
C LEU A 23 10.63 -3.58 -13.99
N MET A 24 10.80 -4.43 -15.03
CA MET A 24 10.22 -5.79 -15.06
C MET A 24 11.02 -6.85 -14.32
N ASP A 25 12.21 -6.55 -13.79
CA ASP A 25 13.01 -7.57 -13.10
C ASP A 25 12.53 -7.85 -11.67
N GLU A 26 11.71 -6.96 -11.09
CA GLU A 26 11.27 -7.06 -9.69
C GLU A 26 9.77 -7.30 -9.53
N GLY A 27 8.93 -6.83 -10.47
CA GLY A 27 7.49 -7.06 -10.45
C GLY A 27 6.69 -6.15 -11.38
N PHE A 28 5.36 -6.20 -11.26
CA PHE A 28 4.44 -5.38 -12.06
C PHE A 28 3.71 -4.33 -11.21
N PRO A 29 3.46 -3.13 -11.75
CA PRO A 29 2.85 -2.05 -11.01
C PRO A 29 1.33 -2.22 -10.83
N LEU A 30 0.77 -1.59 -9.79
CA LEU A 30 -0.64 -1.74 -9.38
C LEU A 30 -1.66 -1.37 -10.45
N TRP A 31 -1.39 -0.35 -11.28
CA TRP A 31 -2.32 0.13 -12.31
C TRP A 31 -2.64 -0.88 -13.42
N ARG A 32 -1.88 -2.00 -13.51
CA ARG A 32 -2.21 -3.13 -14.41
C ARG A 32 -3.33 -4.02 -13.89
N ILE A 33 -3.68 -3.93 -12.62
CA ILE A 33 -4.71 -4.73 -11.98
C ILE A 33 -6.09 -4.11 -12.23
N LYS A 34 -7.00 -4.87 -12.85
CA LYS A 34 -8.38 -4.46 -13.13
C LYS A 34 -9.42 -5.17 -12.26
N ARG A 35 -8.97 -6.12 -11.45
CA ARG A 35 -9.75 -6.86 -10.47
C ARG A 35 -9.54 -6.31 -9.06
N LEU A 36 -10.62 -5.87 -8.40
CA LEU A 36 -10.53 -5.32 -7.05
C LEU A 36 -9.98 -6.33 -6.04
N ASP A 37 -10.39 -7.59 -6.11
CA ASP A 37 -9.92 -8.64 -5.20
C ASP A 37 -8.41 -8.94 -5.38
N HIS A 38 -7.90 -8.85 -6.61
CA HIS A 38 -6.47 -8.93 -6.87
C HIS A 38 -5.72 -7.74 -6.26
N LEU A 39 -6.20 -6.51 -6.46
CA LEU A 39 -5.56 -5.31 -5.89
C LEU A 39 -5.48 -5.39 -4.36
N LEU A 40 -6.59 -5.74 -3.71
CA LEU A 40 -6.63 -5.85 -2.25
C LEU A 40 -5.66 -6.91 -1.74
N ARG A 41 -5.47 -8.02 -2.44
CA ARG A 41 -4.48 -9.04 -2.07
C ARG A 41 -3.05 -8.54 -2.16
N VAL A 42 -2.71 -7.83 -3.23
CA VAL A 42 -1.37 -7.28 -3.44
C VAL A 42 -1.04 -6.27 -2.35
N ILE A 43 -1.98 -5.37 -2.04
CA ILE A 43 -1.80 -4.39 -0.96
C ILE A 43 -1.69 -5.10 0.40
N ARG A 44 -2.50 -6.13 0.66
CA ARG A 44 -2.45 -6.96 1.88
C ARG A 44 -1.11 -7.67 2.04
N ASP A 45 -0.55 -8.22 0.96
CA ASP A 45 0.78 -8.83 0.98
C ASP A 45 1.89 -7.77 1.17
N GLY A 46 1.73 -6.56 0.60
CA GLY A 46 2.60 -5.42 0.89
C GLY A 46 2.60 -5.02 2.38
N LEU A 47 1.44 -5.06 3.04
CA LEU A 47 1.32 -4.84 4.50
C LEU A 47 2.04 -5.92 5.31
N VAL A 48 2.06 -7.17 4.83
CA VAL A 48 2.88 -8.23 5.43
C VAL A 48 4.37 -7.94 5.26
N GLY A 49 4.79 -7.38 4.12
CA GLY A 49 6.14 -6.86 3.92
C GLY A 49 6.50 -5.75 4.91
N LEU A 50 5.58 -4.80 5.13
CA LEU A 50 5.75 -3.75 6.15
C LEU A 50 5.88 -4.35 7.55
N ALA A 51 5.07 -5.37 7.91
CA ALA A 51 5.20 -6.06 9.18
C ALA A 51 6.62 -6.65 9.36
N ALA A 52 7.15 -7.31 8.32
CA ALA A 52 8.51 -7.85 8.33
C ALA A 52 9.58 -6.78 8.60
N ILE A 53 9.42 -5.59 7.99
CA ILE A 53 10.30 -4.44 8.21
C ILE A 53 10.22 -3.96 9.66
N THR A 54 9.01 -3.86 10.22
CA THR A 54 8.82 -3.38 11.60
C THR A 54 9.26 -4.38 12.67
N GLU A 55 9.18 -5.68 12.40
CA GLU A 55 9.72 -6.74 13.28
C GLU A 55 11.25 -6.61 13.42
N LYS A 56 11.92 -6.08 12.38
CA LYS A 56 13.35 -5.74 12.42
C LYS A 56 13.64 -4.38 13.07
N GLY A 57 12.64 -3.73 13.67
CA GLY A 57 12.79 -2.44 14.34
C GLY A 57 12.90 -1.24 13.38
N LYS A 58 12.51 -1.38 12.11
CA LYS A 58 12.68 -0.34 11.08
C LYS A 58 11.35 0.24 10.59
N VAL A 59 11.43 1.37 9.89
CA VAL A 59 10.33 2.00 9.15
C VAL A 59 10.71 2.28 7.70
N HIS A 60 9.72 2.29 6.80
CA HIS A 60 9.96 2.39 5.36
C HIS A 60 10.18 3.84 4.90
N ARG A 61 9.29 4.74 5.32
CA ARG A 61 9.27 6.19 5.02
C ARG A 61 8.97 6.60 3.57
N ASP A 62 8.99 5.66 2.63
CA ASP A 62 8.71 5.92 1.21
C ASP A 62 7.70 4.95 0.56
N ILE A 63 6.59 4.67 1.25
CA ILE A 63 5.50 3.89 0.66
C ILE A 63 4.81 4.72 -0.44
N SER A 64 4.74 4.16 -1.65
CA SER A 64 4.08 4.75 -2.82
C SER A 64 3.49 3.65 -3.72
N GLU A 65 2.68 4.03 -4.71
CA GLU A 65 2.18 3.05 -5.68
C GLU A 65 3.27 2.41 -6.55
N GLY A 66 4.44 3.07 -6.66
CA GLY A 66 5.59 2.56 -7.40
C GLY A 66 6.38 1.52 -6.63
N ASN A 67 6.26 1.51 -5.30
CA ASN A 67 7.04 0.67 -4.40
C ASN A 67 6.24 -0.56 -3.93
N ILE A 68 4.99 -0.71 -4.36
CA ILE A 68 4.18 -1.92 -4.13
C ILE A 68 3.94 -2.59 -5.49
N LEU A 69 4.58 -3.72 -5.71
CA LEU A 69 4.50 -4.45 -6.97
C LEU A 69 3.82 -5.80 -6.78
N TRP A 70 3.23 -6.33 -7.85
CA TRP A 70 2.65 -7.66 -7.88
C TRP A 70 3.37 -8.60 -8.83
N ASN A 71 3.42 -9.88 -8.45
CA ASN A 71 4.08 -10.93 -9.22
C ASN A 71 3.09 -12.04 -9.56
N SER A 72 3.16 -12.51 -10.80
CA SER A 72 2.41 -13.70 -11.20
C SER A 72 3.01 -14.94 -10.53
N PRO A 73 2.21 -15.87 -9.99
CA PRO A 73 2.73 -17.12 -9.43
C PRO A 73 3.38 -18.02 -10.48
N ARG A 74 3.22 -17.73 -11.78
CA ARG A 74 3.97 -18.40 -12.85
C ARG A 74 5.43 -17.94 -12.93
N ASN A 75 5.76 -16.80 -12.31
CA ASN A 75 7.11 -16.24 -12.24
C ASN A 75 7.78 -16.53 -10.89
N SER A 76 7.05 -17.07 -9.90
CA SER A 76 7.66 -17.62 -8.68
C SER A 76 8.16 -19.03 -9.00
N VAL A 77 9.48 -19.20 -9.07
CA VAL A 77 10.09 -20.54 -9.11
C VAL A 77 9.59 -21.31 -7.88
N PRO A 78 9.13 -22.56 -8.01
CA PRO A 78 8.87 -23.40 -6.85
C PRO A 78 10.13 -23.45 -6.01
N VAL A 79 10.01 -23.31 -4.69
CA VAL A 79 11.10 -23.69 -3.78
C VAL A 79 11.27 -25.20 -3.94
N GLU A 80 12.07 -25.61 -4.93
CA GLU A 80 12.54 -26.99 -5.01
C GLU A 80 13.32 -27.22 -3.73
N SER A 81 12.88 -28.24 -3.00
CA SER A 81 13.57 -28.84 -1.87
C SER A 81 15.00 -29.15 -2.27
N SER A 82 15.92 -28.22 -2.05
CA SER A 82 17.35 -28.51 -2.10
C SER A 82 17.65 -29.42 -0.92
N GLU A 83 18.18 -30.58 -1.24
CA GLU A 83 18.54 -31.59 -0.27
C GLU A 83 19.57 -31.02 0.72
N ARG A 84 19.28 -31.28 2.01
CA ARG A 84 20.17 -31.24 3.18
C ARG A 84 21.66 -30.98 2.87
N GLY A 85 22.11 -29.77 3.19
CA GLY A 85 23.46 -29.46 3.62
C GLY A 85 23.39 -28.83 5.00
N SER A 86 24.07 -29.45 5.97
CA SER A 86 24.09 -29.08 7.39
C SER A 86 24.68 -27.69 7.66
N ASP A 87 24.14 -27.06 8.71
CA ASP A 87 24.70 -25.94 9.48
C ASP A 87 24.65 -24.55 8.82
N GLN A 88 23.45 -23.95 8.77
CA GLN A 88 23.26 -22.49 8.81
C GLN A 88 21.85 -22.16 9.31
N GLU A 89 21.75 -21.12 10.15
CA GLU A 89 20.51 -20.66 10.77
C GLU A 89 19.44 -20.36 9.71
N ASP A 90 18.34 -21.11 9.76
CA ASP A 90 17.22 -21.08 8.83
C ASP A 90 16.31 -19.88 9.15
N ASP A 91 16.71 -18.70 8.65
CA ASP A 91 15.88 -17.49 8.63
C ASP A 91 15.00 -17.52 7.37
N SER A 92 13.93 -18.32 7.39
CA SER A 92 12.87 -18.32 6.37
C SER A 92 12.02 -17.05 6.49
N VAL A 93 12.64 -15.89 6.32
CA VAL A 93 11.98 -14.61 6.09
C VAL A 93 11.61 -14.59 4.62
N LEU A 94 10.45 -14.03 4.27
CA LEU A 94 10.14 -13.63 2.89
C LEU A 94 11.36 -12.87 2.36
N ASP A 95 12.18 -13.54 1.55
CA ASP A 95 13.49 -13.05 1.19
C ASP A 95 13.30 -11.86 0.26
N LEU A 96 13.31 -10.66 0.86
CA LEU A 96 13.15 -9.37 0.20
C LEU A 96 14.24 -9.15 -0.86
N GLU A 97 15.28 -9.98 -0.90
CA GLU A 97 16.44 -9.84 -1.77
C GLU A 97 16.61 -10.98 -2.79
N THR A 98 15.66 -11.94 -2.89
CA THR A 98 15.76 -12.99 -3.93
C THR A 98 15.60 -12.41 -5.33
N PRO A 99 16.65 -12.43 -6.18
CA PRO A 99 16.55 -11.95 -7.56
C PRO A 99 15.64 -12.90 -8.36
N ILE A 100 14.62 -12.35 -9.02
CA ILE A 100 13.79 -13.12 -9.93
C ILE A 100 14.51 -13.21 -11.28
N VAL A 101 14.97 -14.40 -11.63
CA VAL A 101 15.58 -14.63 -12.94
C VAL A 101 14.45 -14.78 -13.97
N HIS A 102 14.21 -13.73 -14.76
CA HIS A 102 13.29 -13.78 -15.89
C HIS A 102 13.98 -14.38 -17.12
N ASP A 103 13.86 -15.70 -17.31
CA ASP A 103 14.30 -16.37 -18.56
C ASP A 103 13.49 -15.92 -19.79
N HIS A 104 12.33 -15.30 -19.57
CA HIS A 104 11.50 -14.64 -20.58
C HIS A 104 10.86 -13.38 -19.99
N ILE A 105 11.05 -12.23 -20.66
CA ILE A 105 10.29 -11.02 -20.39
C ILE A 105 8.90 -11.20 -21.02
N PRO A 106 7.82 -11.32 -20.23
CA PRO A 106 6.48 -11.55 -20.76
C PRO A 106 6.00 -10.32 -21.55
N LYS A 107 5.23 -10.57 -22.62
CA LYS A 107 4.67 -9.47 -23.42
C LYS A 107 3.63 -8.70 -22.61
N PRO A 108 3.41 -7.39 -22.90
CA PRO A 108 2.42 -6.59 -22.17
C PRO A 108 1.02 -7.23 -22.10
N ASP A 109 0.58 -7.85 -23.20
CA ASP A 109 -0.74 -8.50 -23.27
C ASP A 109 -0.81 -9.75 -22.35
N GLU A 110 0.29 -10.50 -22.22
CA GLU A 110 0.39 -11.67 -21.33
C GLU A 110 0.37 -11.26 -19.85
N VAL A 111 1.02 -10.13 -19.52
CA VAL A 111 0.98 -9.56 -18.16
C VAL A 111 -0.42 -9.09 -17.82
N GLU A 112 -1.11 -8.44 -18.76
CA GLU A 112 -2.47 -7.95 -18.57
C GLU A 112 -3.48 -9.09 -18.41
N GLU A 113 -3.34 -10.16 -19.20
CA GLU A 113 -4.12 -11.39 -19.04
C GLU A 113 -3.83 -12.06 -17.69
N SER A 114 -2.55 -12.17 -17.30
CA SER A 114 -2.18 -12.72 -16.00
C SER A 114 -2.71 -11.87 -14.84
N ALA A 115 -2.72 -10.55 -14.94
CA ALA A 115 -3.22 -9.69 -13.86
C ALA A 115 -4.73 -9.85 -13.63
N ASN A 116 -5.47 -10.31 -14.64
CA ASN A 116 -6.93 -10.22 -14.68
C ASN A 116 -7.63 -11.57 -14.91
N SER A 117 -6.87 -12.66 -14.98
CA SER A 117 -7.38 -14.04 -15.07
C SER A 117 -7.75 -14.60 -13.71
N ASP A 118 -8.51 -15.71 -13.70
CA ASP A 118 -9.07 -16.32 -12.49
C ASP A 118 -8.24 -17.47 -11.91
N TRP A 119 -6.97 -17.18 -11.63
CA TRP A 119 -6.05 -18.11 -10.97
C TRP A 119 -5.89 -17.84 -9.47
N LEU A 120 -6.52 -16.80 -8.93
CA LEU A 120 -6.42 -16.47 -7.51
C LEU A 120 -7.11 -17.53 -6.68
N ASP A 121 -6.34 -18.23 -5.83
CA ASP A 121 -6.90 -19.24 -4.91
C ASP A 121 -8.02 -18.66 -4.04
N VAL A 122 -8.99 -19.47 -3.62
CA VAL A 122 -10.01 -18.98 -2.69
C VAL A 122 -9.39 -18.84 -1.28
N GLN A 123 -9.43 -17.64 -0.69
CA GLN A 123 -8.93 -17.41 0.67
C GLN A 123 -10.11 -17.33 1.64
N ASN A 124 -10.29 -18.39 2.44
CA ASN A 124 -11.54 -18.63 3.17
C ASN A 124 -11.57 -18.19 4.65
N ARG A 125 -10.58 -17.45 5.15
CA ARG A 125 -10.60 -16.98 6.54
C ARG A 125 -9.68 -15.79 6.83
N VAL A 126 -10.12 -15.00 7.80
CA VAL A 126 -9.23 -14.20 8.65
C VAL A 126 -8.37 -15.18 9.45
N ILE A 127 -7.06 -14.96 9.49
CA ILE A 127 -6.12 -15.84 10.17
C ILE A 127 -5.88 -15.28 11.58
N GLU A 128 -6.30 -16.03 12.59
CA GLU A 128 -5.97 -15.74 13.98
C GLU A 128 -4.49 -16.06 14.22
N ALA A 129 -3.65 -15.02 14.33
CA ALA A 129 -2.22 -15.15 14.54
C ALA A 129 -1.72 -14.06 15.49
N SER A 130 -1.13 -14.50 16.60
CA SER A 130 -0.59 -13.62 17.64
C SER A 130 0.80 -13.04 17.31
N THR A 131 1.45 -13.57 16.27
CA THR A 131 2.78 -13.15 15.82
C THR A 131 2.84 -13.12 14.30
N TYR A 132 3.78 -12.31 13.78
CA TYR A 132 4.08 -12.24 12.35
C TYR A 132 4.40 -13.61 11.75
N GLN A 133 5.25 -14.39 12.41
CA GLN A 133 5.70 -15.70 11.93
C GLN A 133 4.54 -16.69 11.82
N GLN A 134 3.64 -16.72 12.81
CA GLN A 134 2.44 -17.56 12.76
C GLN A 134 1.54 -17.19 11.57
N TYR A 135 1.35 -15.89 11.33
CA TYR A 135 0.54 -15.44 10.21
C TYR A 135 1.16 -15.86 8.86
N VAL A 136 2.46 -15.61 8.68
CA VAL A 136 3.18 -15.96 7.44
C VAL A 136 3.14 -17.46 7.18
N GLN A 137 3.45 -18.28 8.19
CA GLN A 137 3.43 -19.73 8.08
C GLN A 137 2.05 -20.25 7.68
N GLU A 138 0.97 -19.71 8.26
CA GLU A 138 -0.38 -20.16 7.98
C GLU A 138 -0.91 -19.63 6.63
N ARG A 139 -0.66 -18.35 6.33
CA ARG A 139 -1.13 -17.67 5.12
C ARG A 139 -0.47 -18.24 3.86
N TYR A 140 0.85 -18.42 3.89
CA TYR A 140 1.63 -18.79 2.71
C TYR A 140 2.01 -20.27 2.69
N LYS A 141 1.39 -21.09 3.55
CA LYS A 141 1.56 -22.56 3.53
C LYS A 141 1.19 -23.18 2.18
N THR A 142 0.11 -22.69 1.57
CA THR A 142 -0.48 -23.25 0.35
C THR A 142 -0.84 -22.19 -0.68
N THR A 143 -0.56 -20.92 -0.41
CA THR A 143 -0.84 -19.81 -1.33
C THR A 143 0.42 -18.99 -1.50
N ASN A 144 0.64 -18.44 -2.70
CA ASN A 144 1.80 -17.61 -2.97
C ASN A 144 1.57 -16.18 -2.47
N CYS A 145 2.64 -15.57 -1.96
CA CYS A 145 2.70 -14.13 -1.76
C CYS A 145 2.81 -13.45 -3.13
N ILE A 146 1.80 -12.67 -3.50
CA ILE A 146 1.69 -12.07 -4.84
C ILE A 146 1.94 -10.57 -4.84
N GLY A 147 1.93 -9.91 -3.69
CA GLY A 147 2.35 -8.52 -3.53
C GLY A 147 3.64 -8.40 -2.74
N ARG A 148 4.49 -7.44 -3.10
CA ARG A 148 5.76 -7.18 -2.42
C ARG A 148 5.98 -5.68 -2.27
N LEU A 149 6.64 -5.32 -1.18
CA LEU A 149 7.05 -3.96 -0.87
C LEU A 149 8.54 -3.81 -1.20
N TYR A 150 8.86 -2.82 -2.03
CA TYR A 150 10.19 -2.54 -2.58
C TYR A 150 10.68 -1.17 -2.14
N ASP A 151 11.91 -0.85 -2.56
CA ASP A 151 12.55 0.46 -2.37
C ASP A 151 12.87 0.75 -0.90
N LEU A 152 13.85 0.00 -0.39
CA LEU A 152 14.27 0.01 1.01
C LEU A 152 15.33 1.10 1.31
N GLU A 153 15.67 1.96 0.33
CA GLU A 153 16.80 2.90 0.43
C GLU A 153 16.58 4.00 1.49
N PHE A 154 15.32 4.31 1.78
CA PHE A 154 14.94 5.29 2.78
C PHE A 154 14.61 4.69 4.15
N MET A 155 14.84 3.39 4.36
CA MET A 155 14.58 2.75 5.64
C MET A 155 15.49 3.27 6.76
N VAL A 156 14.92 3.43 7.95
CA VAL A 156 15.66 3.83 9.16
C VAL A 156 15.18 3.06 10.38
N GLU A 157 16.00 3.05 11.42
CA GLU A 157 15.62 2.53 12.73
C GLU A 157 14.43 3.33 13.30
N GLN A 158 13.49 2.59 13.88
CA GLN A 158 12.31 3.15 14.54
C GLN A 158 12.70 3.91 15.81
N ASN A 159 13.74 3.44 16.52
CA ASN A 159 14.20 4.00 17.80
C ASN A 159 15.18 5.18 17.66
N ARG A 160 15.12 5.89 16.53
CA ARG A 160 15.99 7.05 16.27
C ARG A 160 15.56 8.30 17.06
N PRO A 161 16.46 9.27 17.28
CA PRO A 161 16.14 10.53 17.96
C PRO A 161 15.03 11.30 17.24
N ASP A 162 14.18 12.00 18.00
CA ASP A 162 13.07 12.80 17.44
C ASP A 162 13.54 13.97 16.57
N GLU A 163 14.80 14.38 16.74
CA GLU A 163 15.47 15.43 15.98
C GLU A 163 15.78 15.00 14.54
N GLU A 164 15.90 13.68 14.30
CA GLU A 164 16.06 13.07 12.97
C GLU A 164 14.70 13.00 12.26
N THR A 165 14.15 14.19 12.05
CA THR A 165 13.02 14.43 11.16
C THR A 165 13.45 14.22 9.72
N ARG A 166 12.52 13.81 8.85
CA ARG A 166 12.78 13.75 7.41
C ARG A 166 13.18 15.15 6.97
N CYS A 167 14.48 15.37 6.78
CA CYS A 167 14.99 16.59 6.21
C CYS A 167 14.35 16.71 4.82
N THR A 168 13.84 17.89 4.50
CA THR A 168 13.05 18.19 3.30
C THR A 168 13.90 18.16 2.02
N GLU A 169 14.68 17.10 1.81
CA GLU A 169 15.15 16.70 0.50
C GLU A 169 13.94 16.04 -0.18
N ARG A 170 13.05 16.91 -0.67
CA ARG A 170 11.73 16.65 -1.26
C ARG A 170 11.85 15.91 -2.61
N THR A 171 12.38 14.70 -2.59
CA THR A 171 12.23 13.75 -3.69
C THR A 171 11.26 12.68 -3.22
N GLY A 172 9.97 12.94 -3.41
CA GLY A 172 8.90 12.02 -3.04
C GLY A 172 7.55 12.57 -3.49
N THR A 173 6.66 11.67 -3.93
CA THR A 173 5.32 12.02 -4.37
C THR A 173 4.47 12.38 -3.13
N ALA A 174 4.28 13.68 -2.87
CA ALA A 174 3.54 14.19 -1.71
C ALA A 174 2.14 13.56 -1.52
N ALA A 175 1.56 13.05 -2.62
CA ALA A 175 0.33 12.28 -2.65
C ALA A 175 0.28 11.13 -1.64
N PHE A 176 1.41 10.51 -1.27
CA PHE A 176 1.43 9.36 -0.35
C PHE A 176 1.96 9.69 1.05
N ILE A 177 2.48 10.89 1.28
CA ILE A 177 2.97 11.31 2.60
C ILE A 177 1.80 11.51 3.56
N SER A 178 1.91 10.99 4.79
CA SER A 178 0.88 11.12 5.82
C SER A 178 0.61 12.57 6.22
N ALA A 179 -0.62 12.86 6.67
CA ALA A 179 -1.02 14.23 6.97
C ALA A 179 -0.19 14.86 8.10
N GLN A 180 0.11 14.12 9.17
CA GLN A 180 0.94 14.63 10.27
C GLN A 180 2.36 15.01 9.80
N ILE A 181 2.94 14.25 8.87
CA ILE A 181 4.26 14.54 8.31
C ILE A 181 4.21 15.78 7.38
N LEU A 182 3.17 15.92 6.57
CA LEU A 182 2.96 17.12 5.73
C LEU A 182 2.73 18.39 6.56
N LEU A 183 2.09 18.26 7.72
CA LEU A 183 1.81 19.38 8.64
C LEU A 183 2.92 19.64 9.65
N ALA A 184 3.97 18.82 9.66
CA ALA A 184 5.10 18.99 10.56
C ALA A 184 5.84 20.30 10.26
N THR A 185 6.28 20.99 11.30
CA THR A 185 7.06 22.23 11.16
C THR A 185 8.34 22.11 11.96
N LYS A 186 9.33 22.96 11.69
CA LYS A 186 10.55 23.03 12.51
C LYS A 186 10.27 23.28 14.00
N ARG A 187 9.14 23.93 14.33
CA ARG A 187 8.73 24.20 15.72
C ARG A 187 7.93 23.06 16.35
N LYS A 188 7.29 22.24 15.53
CA LYS A 188 6.49 21.08 15.94
C LYS A 188 6.86 19.91 15.02
N PRO A 189 8.06 19.32 15.19
CA PRO A 189 8.51 18.20 14.38
C PRO A 189 7.62 16.98 14.64
N VAL A 190 7.45 16.14 13.62
CA VAL A 190 6.80 14.83 13.74
C VAL A 190 7.79 13.76 13.30
N ARG A 191 8.06 12.81 14.18
CA ARG A 191 8.87 11.63 13.85
C ARG A 191 8.04 10.68 12.98
N HIS A 192 8.56 10.31 11.82
CA HIS A 192 7.97 9.26 10.99
C HIS A 192 8.02 7.91 11.72
N THR A 193 6.90 7.22 11.79
CA THR A 193 6.72 5.90 12.44
C THR A 193 5.98 4.96 11.49
N PHE A 194 5.94 3.66 11.77
CA PHE A 194 5.21 2.69 10.95
C PHE A 194 3.70 3.01 10.80
N LEU A 195 3.10 3.77 11.72
CA LEU A 195 1.70 4.24 11.57
C LEU A 195 1.56 5.22 10.39
N HIS A 196 2.60 6.01 10.13
CA HIS A 196 2.62 6.89 8.97
C HIS A 196 2.82 6.09 7.68
N ASP A 197 3.63 5.01 7.70
CA ASP A 197 3.71 4.06 6.59
C ASP A 197 2.33 3.41 6.32
N LEU A 198 1.58 3.03 7.37
CA LEU A 198 0.19 2.54 7.24
C LEU A 198 -0.74 3.58 6.61
N GLU A 199 -0.64 4.85 7.00
CA GLU A 199 -1.41 5.91 6.33
C GLU A 199 -1.02 6.04 4.85
N SER A 200 0.26 5.89 4.49
CA SER A 200 0.68 5.87 3.09
C SER A 200 0.07 4.69 2.32
N PHE A 201 -0.04 3.49 2.91
CA PHE A 201 -0.78 2.36 2.33
C PHE A 201 -2.27 2.70 2.07
N PHE A 202 -2.92 3.43 2.98
CA PHE A 202 -4.29 3.91 2.78
C PHE A 202 -4.37 4.84 1.56
N TRP A 203 -3.42 5.78 1.42
CA TRP A 203 -3.37 6.68 0.28
C TRP A 203 -3.08 5.97 -1.04
N VAL A 204 -2.25 4.90 -1.04
CA VAL A 204 -2.07 4.02 -2.22
C VAL A 204 -3.38 3.33 -2.61
N LEU A 205 -4.14 2.80 -1.64
CA LEU A 205 -5.45 2.18 -1.90
C LEU A 205 -6.43 3.20 -2.51
N VAL A 206 -6.57 4.38 -1.91
CA VAL A 206 -7.46 5.45 -2.41
C VAL A 206 -7.04 5.86 -3.82
N TRP A 207 -5.75 6.07 -4.05
CA TRP A 207 -5.20 6.43 -5.35
C TRP A 207 -5.48 5.37 -6.43
N ALA A 208 -5.19 4.10 -6.15
CA ALA A 208 -5.40 3.00 -7.09
C ALA A 208 -6.90 2.84 -7.44
N VAL A 209 -7.78 2.97 -6.45
CA VAL A 209 -9.23 2.86 -6.66
C VAL A 209 -9.79 4.07 -7.43
N ALA A 210 -9.30 5.29 -7.16
CA ALA A 210 -9.73 6.50 -7.87
C ALA A 210 -9.22 6.55 -9.32
N ASN A 211 -8.00 6.06 -9.58
CA ASN A 211 -7.43 6.00 -10.93
C ASN A 211 -7.94 4.81 -11.77
N HIS A 212 -8.66 3.86 -11.17
CA HIS A 212 -9.27 2.77 -11.92
C HIS A 212 -10.35 3.31 -12.86
N MET A 213 -10.10 3.18 -14.17
CA MET A 213 -11.06 3.51 -15.21
C MET A 213 -11.90 2.28 -15.55
N GLY A 214 -13.22 2.39 -15.36
CA GLY A 214 -14.16 1.37 -15.85
C GLY A 214 -14.17 1.31 -17.38
N PRO A 215 -14.65 0.20 -17.98
CA PRO A 215 -14.72 0.06 -19.42
C PRO A 215 -15.53 1.22 -20.04
N ASP A 216 -14.92 1.90 -21.02
CA ASP A 216 -15.50 2.98 -21.83
C ASP A 216 -15.91 4.27 -21.09
N LYS A 217 -15.41 4.50 -19.86
CA LYS A 217 -15.66 5.73 -19.09
C LYS A 217 -14.35 6.50 -18.82
N GLY A 218 -14.38 7.81 -19.03
CA GLY A 218 -13.35 8.70 -18.51
C GLY A 218 -13.43 8.86 -16.99
N LEU A 219 -12.44 9.53 -16.39
CA LEU A 219 -12.44 9.86 -14.96
C LEU A 219 -13.72 10.59 -14.56
N ASN A 220 -14.47 10.02 -13.61
CA ASN A 220 -15.66 10.68 -13.09
C ASN A 220 -15.28 11.90 -12.22
N PRO A 221 -16.20 12.87 -11.98
CA PRO A 221 -15.87 14.08 -11.21
C PRO A 221 -15.36 13.81 -9.79
N VAL A 222 -15.81 12.74 -9.14
CA VAL A 222 -15.33 12.35 -7.80
C VAL A 222 -13.87 11.91 -7.86
N ALA A 223 -13.52 11.07 -8.83
CA ALA A 223 -12.14 10.64 -9.09
C ALA A 223 -11.24 11.83 -9.41
N GLN A 224 -11.70 12.76 -10.27
CA GLN A 224 -10.97 13.99 -10.58
C GLN A 224 -10.74 14.84 -9.33
N HIS A 225 -11.73 14.92 -8.42
CA HIS A 225 -11.60 15.65 -7.17
C HIS A 225 -10.55 15.03 -6.25
N ILE A 226 -10.61 13.72 -6.02
CA ILE A 226 -9.65 12.99 -5.17
C ILE A 226 -8.24 13.10 -5.74
N ILE A 227 -8.06 12.82 -7.04
CA ILE A 227 -6.76 12.89 -7.70
C ILE A 227 -6.24 14.33 -7.71
N GLY A 228 -7.12 15.31 -7.94
CA GLY A 228 -6.76 16.73 -7.90
C GLY A 228 -6.20 17.15 -6.54
N TRP A 229 -6.82 16.72 -5.44
CA TRP A 229 -6.27 16.93 -4.10
C TRP A 229 -4.94 16.20 -3.90
N MET A 230 -4.87 14.92 -4.25
CA MET A 230 -3.65 14.11 -4.09
C MET A 230 -2.45 14.68 -4.85
N CYS A 231 -2.70 15.35 -5.99
CA CYS A 231 -1.69 16.05 -6.78
C CYS A 231 -1.46 17.51 -6.36
N CYS A 232 -2.06 17.98 -5.27
CA CYS A 232 -1.91 19.35 -4.79
C CYS A 232 -0.44 19.63 -4.42
N SER A 233 0.13 20.69 -5.00
CA SER A 233 1.51 21.10 -4.74
C SER A 233 1.70 21.79 -3.39
N ASN A 234 0.61 22.25 -2.76
CA ASN A 234 0.66 22.85 -1.42
C ASN A 234 0.56 21.74 -0.36
N GLU A 235 1.70 21.34 0.19
CA GLU A 235 1.81 20.28 1.21
C GLU A 235 0.95 20.55 2.45
N THR A 236 0.81 21.82 2.87
CA THR A 236 -0.01 22.17 4.05
C THR A 236 -1.50 21.98 3.75
N GLU A 237 -1.98 22.45 2.59
CA GLU A 237 -3.37 22.23 2.18
C GLU A 237 -3.67 20.76 1.98
N LEU A 238 -2.75 20.02 1.35
CA LEU A 238 -2.85 18.57 1.19
C LEU A 238 -2.94 17.87 2.55
N GLY A 239 -2.07 18.22 3.50
CA GLY A 239 -2.09 17.67 4.85
C GLY A 239 -3.41 17.95 5.58
N LEU A 240 -3.91 19.19 5.52
CA LEU A 240 -5.20 19.53 6.14
C LEU A 240 -6.36 18.75 5.53
N TRP A 241 -6.39 18.61 4.21
CA TRP A 241 -7.41 17.83 3.51
C TRP A 241 -7.34 16.35 3.89
N LYS A 242 -6.16 15.74 3.84
CA LYS A 242 -5.92 14.35 4.23
C LYS A 242 -6.37 14.05 5.67
N ARG A 243 -6.01 14.93 6.60
CA ARG A 243 -6.43 14.84 8.00
C ARG A 243 -7.95 14.87 8.12
N GLY A 244 -8.61 15.82 7.45
CA GLY A 244 -10.07 15.90 7.43
C GLY A 244 -10.75 14.67 6.81
N TYR A 245 -10.14 14.12 5.76
CA TYR A 245 -10.61 12.92 5.06
C TYR A 245 -10.64 11.69 5.97
N ILE A 246 -9.59 11.49 6.77
CA ILE A 246 -9.46 10.35 7.69
C ILE A 246 -10.33 10.56 8.95
N LEU A 247 -10.36 11.77 9.50
CA LEU A 247 -11.12 12.09 10.72
C LEU A 247 -12.62 11.82 10.59
N VAL A 248 -13.16 11.86 9.38
CA VAL A 248 -14.56 11.58 9.10
C VAL A 248 -14.65 10.39 8.14
N PRO A 249 -14.54 9.12 8.61
CA PRO A 249 -14.49 7.93 7.74
C PRO A 249 -15.68 7.75 6.78
N LYS A 250 -16.78 8.47 7.02
CA LYS A 250 -17.91 8.56 6.08
C LYS A 250 -17.52 9.25 4.75
N VAL A 251 -16.62 10.22 4.77
CA VAL A 251 -16.14 10.92 3.58
C VAL A 251 -15.49 9.94 2.59
N PRO A 252 -14.43 9.17 2.96
CA PRO A 252 -13.88 8.14 2.09
C PRO A 252 -14.92 7.12 1.62
N TYR A 253 -15.86 6.73 2.49
CA TYR A 253 -16.91 5.79 2.11
C TYR A 253 -17.79 6.31 0.97
N ASP A 254 -18.29 7.54 1.10
CA ASP A 254 -19.20 8.16 0.14
C ASP A 254 -18.48 8.48 -1.18
N ASP A 255 -17.24 8.94 -1.11
CA ASP A 255 -16.38 9.18 -2.28
C ASP A 255 -16.13 7.92 -3.10
N ILE A 256 -15.66 6.84 -2.45
CA ILE A 256 -15.37 5.58 -3.15
C ILE A 256 -16.66 4.96 -3.70
N LYS A 257 -17.79 5.11 -3.00
CA LYS A 257 -19.11 4.71 -3.51
C LYS A 257 -19.49 5.52 -4.75
N GLY A 258 -19.14 6.80 -4.79
CA GLY A 258 -19.46 7.74 -5.87
C GLY A 258 -18.58 7.64 -7.11
N LEU A 259 -17.55 6.79 -7.14
CA LEU A 259 -16.66 6.65 -8.31
C LEU A 259 -17.34 6.04 -9.55
N ASP A 260 -18.35 5.19 -9.35
CA ASP A 260 -19.08 4.50 -10.44
C ASP A 260 -18.17 3.81 -11.50
N ASN A 261 -17.04 3.26 -11.04
CA ASN A 261 -16.02 2.62 -11.88
C ASN A 261 -16.00 1.09 -11.74
N GLY A 262 -17.07 0.49 -11.20
CA GLY A 262 -17.15 -0.96 -10.96
C GLY A 262 -16.49 -1.44 -9.67
N TRP A 263 -15.73 -0.60 -8.96
CA TRP A 263 -15.05 -0.95 -7.71
C TRP A 263 -15.76 -0.42 -6.45
N SER A 264 -17.08 -0.20 -6.52
CA SER A 264 -17.85 0.36 -5.40
C SER A 264 -17.81 -0.49 -4.12
N ALA A 265 -17.39 -1.75 -4.18
CA ALA A 265 -17.19 -2.59 -3.00
C ALA A 265 -15.98 -2.15 -2.15
N ALA A 266 -15.02 -1.41 -2.73
CA ALA A 266 -13.86 -0.87 -2.01
C ALA A 266 -14.24 0.12 -0.90
N LYS A 267 -15.44 0.74 -0.97
CA LYS A 267 -15.91 1.71 0.03
C LYS A 267 -15.83 1.19 1.47
N SER A 268 -16.05 -0.11 1.67
CA SER A 268 -16.05 -0.70 3.01
C SER A 268 -14.63 -0.93 3.56
N VAL A 269 -13.68 -1.38 2.73
CA VAL A 269 -12.27 -1.52 3.14
C VAL A 269 -11.63 -0.16 3.39
N VAL A 270 -11.89 0.83 2.51
CA VAL A 270 -11.38 2.20 2.68
C VAL A 270 -11.94 2.82 3.96
N ARG A 271 -13.26 2.71 4.22
CA ARG A 271 -13.86 3.21 5.46
C ARG A 271 -13.25 2.56 6.70
N ASP A 272 -13.17 1.22 6.73
CA ASP A 272 -12.69 0.49 7.91
C ASP A 272 -11.21 0.83 8.18
N PHE A 273 -10.40 1.00 7.14
CA PHE A 273 -9.02 1.44 7.27
C PHE A 273 -8.93 2.92 7.73
N ALA A 274 -9.79 3.81 7.25
CA ALA A 274 -9.87 5.19 7.74
C ALA A 274 -10.26 5.25 9.23
N VAL A 275 -11.19 4.40 9.69
CA VAL A 275 -11.54 4.26 11.12
C VAL A 275 -10.30 3.89 11.93
N PHE A 276 -9.57 2.85 11.49
CA PHE A 276 -8.32 2.45 12.16
C PHE A 276 -7.33 3.63 12.25
N LEU A 277 -7.06 4.33 11.15
CA LEU A 277 -6.10 5.43 11.13
C LEU A 277 -6.55 6.62 12.01
N ARG A 278 -7.85 6.94 12.02
CA ARG A 278 -8.41 7.96 12.90
C ARG A 278 -8.09 7.63 14.36
N ASP A 279 -8.36 6.41 14.80
CA ASP A 279 -8.20 5.99 16.19
C ASP A 279 -6.71 5.85 16.56
N ALA A 280 -5.91 5.33 15.64
CA ALA A 280 -4.49 5.07 15.84
C ALA A 280 -3.63 6.35 15.82
N ILE A 281 -3.92 7.32 14.94
CA ILE A 281 -3.06 8.49 14.68
C ILE A 281 -3.67 9.78 15.23
N TYR A 282 -4.98 10.00 15.06
CA TYR A 282 -5.59 11.33 15.19
C TYR A 282 -6.42 11.56 16.46
N GLU A 283 -7.06 10.53 17.01
CA GLU A 283 -7.78 10.66 18.30
C GLU A 283 -6.82 10.81 19.49
N GLN A 284 -5.60 10.29 19.37
CA GLN A 284 -4.53 10.48 20.35
C GLN A 284 -4.05 11.94 20.43
N GLU A 285 -4.27 12.75 19.40
CA GLU A 285 -3.84 14.16 19.34
C GLU A 285 -4.69 15.08 20.22
N GLY A 286 -5.99 14.75 20.40
CA GLY A 286 -6.95 15.58 21.14
C GLY A 286 -6.79 15.53 22.67
N ALA A 287 -6.18 14.47 23.21
CA ALA A 287 -5.99 14.29 24.65
C ALA A 287 -4.77 15.05 25.21
N ALA A 288 -3.86 15.52 24.37
CA ALA A 288 -2.63 16.22 24.78
C ALA A 288 -2.81 17.73 25.01
N TYR A 289 -4.01 18.27 24.75
CA TYR A 289 -4.32 19.71 24.81
C TYR A 289 -5.34 20.09 25.89
N SER A 290 -5.61 19.22 26.88
CA SER A 290 -6.29 19.67 28.10
C SER A 290 -5.27 20.32 29.03
N ASP A 291 -5.32 21.64 29.14
CA ASP A 291 -4.53 22.46 30.05
C ASP A 291 -4.59 21.92 31.49
N SER A 292 -3.43 21.55 32.01
CA SER A 292 -3.13 21.67 33.44
C SER A 292 -1.66 22.05 33.57
N GLU A 293 -1.43 23.33 33.80
CA GLU A 293 -0.23 23.82 34.47
C GLU A 293 -0.21 23.21 35.87
N ASP A 294 0.49 22.08 36.05
CA ASP A 294 0.90 21.66 37.37
C ASP A 294 2.29 21.02 37.29
N GLU A 295 3.24 21.66 37.97
CA GLU A 295 4.62 21.22 38.08
C GLU A 295 4.71 20.00 38.98
N GLY A 296 5.38 18.96 38.47
CA GLY A 296 5.96 17.92 39.29
C GLY A 296 4.98 16.85 39.76
N SER A 297 4.78 15.82 38.94
CA SER A 297 4.66 14.45 39.43
C SER A 297 4.87 13.45 38.28
N GLN A 298 5.90 12.63 38.46
CA GLN A 298 6.11 11.27 37.96
C GLN A 298 5.47 10.92 36.61
N ALA A 299 6.36 10.69 35.63
CA ALA A 299 6.11 10.01 34.37
C ALA A 299 4.94 9.02 34.48
N LYS A 300 3.89 9.25 33.67
CA LYS A 300 2.85 8.27 33.39
C LYS A 300 3.51 7.00 32.87
N THR A 301 3.73 6.06 33.79
CA THR A 301 4.06 4.67 33.51
C THR A 301 2.89 4.04 32.74
N GLU A 302 3.22 3.24 31.73
CA GLU A 302 2.32 2.29 31.04
C GLU A 302 1.22 2.89 30.15
N CYS A 303 1.62 3.67 29.13
CA CYS A 303 0.94 3.53 27.84
C CYS A 303 1.44 2.19 27.26
N GLU A 304 0.56 1.20 27.09
CA GLU A 304 0.87 -0.07 26.44
C GLU A 304 1.80 0.19 25.26
N ILE A 305 3.00 -0.41 25.29
CA ILE A 305 3.92 -0.35 24.15
C ILE A 305 3.16 -0.95 22.98
N ARG A 306 2.61 -0.10 22.09
CA ARG A 306 1.92 -0.54 20.89
C ARG A 306 2.87 -1.47 20.15
N ARG A 307 2.50 -2.74 20.06
CA ARG A 307 3.29 -3.72 19.32
C ARG A 307 3.02 -3.46 17.84
N PRO A 308 4.04 -3.17 17.03
CA PRO A 308 3.83 -2.89 15.60
C PRO A 308 3.03 -3.99 14.90
N TRP A 309 3.27 -5.25 15.26
CA TRP A 309 2.49 -6.38 14.76
C TRP A 309 0.99 -6.24 15.00
N ASP A 310 0.53 -5.92 16.21
CA ASP A 310 -0.90 -5.88 16.55
C ASP A 310 -1.65 -4.83 15.71
N GLU A 311 -1.01 -3.68 15.49
CA GLU A 311 -1.54 -2.57 14.69
C GLU A 311 -1.57 -2.92 13.19
N ILE A 312 -0.46 -3.43 12.64
CA ILE A 312 -0.39 -3.81 11.21
C ILE A 312 -1.31 -5.00 10.94
N LYS A 313 -1.39 -5.97 11.85
CA LYS A 313 -2.29 -7.12 11.79
C LYS A 313 -3.75 -6.70 11.77
N SER A 314 -4.13 -5.70 12.56
CA SER A 314 -5.48 -5.14 12.54
C SER A 314 -5.85 -4.62 11.15
N VAL A 315 -4.92 -3.98 10.45
CA VAL A 315 -5.13 -3.55 9.05
C VAL A 315 -5.19 -4.77 8.11
N ILE A 316 -4.29 -5.73 8.24
CA ILE A 316 -4.31 -6.98 7.44
C ILE A 316 -5.67 -7.68 7.58
N ASP A 317 -6.25 -7.73 8.77
CA ASP A 317 -7.56 -8.35 9.04
C ASP A 317 -8.72 -7.61 8.39
N ILE A 318 -8.65 -6.26 8.31
CA ILE A 318 -9.59 -5.48 7.52
C ILE A 318 -9.56 -5.93 6.06
N PHE A 319 -8.37 -6.08 5.47
CA PHE A 319 -8.23 -6.54 4.07
C PHE A 319 -8.73 -7.98 3.90
N ASP A 320 -8.32 -8.90 4.77
CA ASP A 320 -8.69 -10.32 4.69
C ASP A 320 -10.21 -10.51 4.77
N LYS A 321 -10.88 -9.78 5.66
CA LYS A 321 -12.34 -9.75 5.77
C LYS A 321 -13.02 -9.28 4.48
N HIS A 322 -12.51 -8.24 3.82
CA HIS A 322 -13.12 -7.69 2.61
C HIS A 322 -12.80 -8.50 1.36
N ILE A 323 -11.59 -9.07 1.25
CA ILE A 323 -11.23 -10.04 0.21
C ILE A 323 -12.17 -11.25 0.28
N PHE A 324 -12.38 -11.81 1.48
CA PHE A 324 -13.31 -12.93 1.69
C PHE A 324 -14.74 -12.60 1.24
N LYS A 325 -15.24 -11.39 1.55
CA LYS A 325 -16.59 -10.96 1.11
C LYS A 325 -16.70 -10.84 -0.40
N LEU A 326 -15.68 -10.30 -1.07
CA LEU A 326 -15.68 -10.16 -2.53
C LEU A 326 -15.75 -11.51 -3.23
N GLN A 327 -14.96 -12.49 -2.78
CA GLN A 327 -14.92 -13.83 -3.37
C GLN A 327 -16.25 -14.60 -3.20
N ASN A 328 -17.00 -14.33 -2.13
CA ASN A 328 -18.27 -15.00 -1.86
C ASN A 328 -19.50 -14.28 -2.45
N SER A 329 -19.40 -12.99 -2.74
CA SER A 329 -20.50 -12.22 -3.33
C SER A 329 -20.74 -12.54 -4.82
N GLY A 330 -19.77 -13.17 -5.49
CA GLY A 330 -19.91 -13.66 -6.87
C GLY A 330 -20.47 -15.09 -7.00
N ARG A 331 -20.85 -15.74 -5.89
CA ARG A 331 -21.34 -17.15 -5.85
C ARG A 331 -22.81 -17.29 -5.44
N ALA A 332 -23.55 -16.19 -5.27
CA ALA A 332 -24.94 -16.18 -4.83
C ALA A 332 -25.92 -15.88 -5.97
#